data_AF-A0A6C0KYZ6-F1
#
_entry.id   AF-A0A6C0KYZ6-F1
#
_cell.length_a   1.000
_cell.length_b   1.000
_cell.length_c   1.000
_cell.angle_alpha   90.00
_cell.angle_beta   90.00
_cell.angle_gamma   90.00
#
_symmetry.space_group_name_H-M   'P 1'
#
loop_
_entity.id
_entity.type
_entity.pdbx_description
1 polymer ?
#
loop_
_entity_poly.entity_id
_entity_poly.type
_entity_poly.pdbx_seq_one_letter_code
_entity_poly.pdbx_strand_id
1 'polypeptide(L)'
;MSSVEDFADQLFSKEPGSPGSMNLDIDVEKPSEFFEVLLLIITHGMKKWYGPRIDITRISKVHLERLQEYFLSFGIAFKIDTKPEPDVYMIDNKAYLEKSKLDDMTFTVASSGSLWTLRFAFAHGASARFS
;
A
#
# COMPACT_ATOMS: atom_id res chain seq x y z
N MET A 1 1.86 0.97 -22.61
CA MET A 1 1.28 0.83 -21.26
C MET A 1 2.24 -0.01 -20.45
N SER A 2 2.98 0.58 -19.52
CA SER A 2 3.62 -0.18 -18.45
C SER A 2 2.52 -0.52 -17.45
N SER A 3 2.29 -1.80 -17.21
CA SER A 3 1.31 -2.25 -16.22
C SER A 3 1.74 -1.86 -14.80
N VAL A 4 0.82 -1.92 -13.83
CA VAL A 4 1.14 -1.78 -12.40
C VAL A 4 2.21 -2.80 -11.97
N GLU A 5 2.19 -3.99 -12.58
CA GLU A 5 3.18 -5.04 -12.35
C GLU A 5 4.57 -4.62 -12.82
N ASP A 6 4.68 -4.05 -14.03
CA ASP A 6 5.95 -3.54 -14.57
C ASP A 6 6.53 -2.42 -13.72
N PHE A 7 5.66 -1.52 -13.22
CA PHE A 7 6.09 -0.47 -12.29
C PHE A 7 6.60 -1.07 -10.98
N ALA A 8 5.84 -2.00 -10.38
CA ALA A 8 6.24 -2.64 -9.14
C ALA A 8 7.55 -3.41 -9.29
N ASP A 9 7.74 -4.14 -10.39
CA ASP A 9 8.98 -4.86 -10.66
C ASP A 9 10.18 -3.92 -10.77
N GLN A 10 10.02 -2.79 -11.45
CA GLN A 10 11.05 -1.74 -11.51
C GLN A 10 11.32 -1.11 -10.14
N LEU A 11 10.26 -0.77 -9.40
CA LEU A 11 10.34 -0.18 -8.06
C LEU A 11 11.17 -1.07 -7.13
N PHE A 12 10.84 -2.36 -7.04
CA PHE A 12 11.50 -3.30 -6.13
C PHE A 12 12.77 -3.94 -6.71
N SER A 13 13.25 -3.53 -7.90
CA SER A 13 14.50 -4.06 -8.51
C SER A 13 15.77 -3.41 -7.99
N LYS A 14 15.64 -2.28 -7.30
CA LYS A 14 16.71 -1.42 -6.79
C LYS A 14 16.37 -0.98 -5.37
N GLU A 15 17.34 -0.40 -4.66
CA GLU A 15 17.07 0.23 -3.36
C GLU A 15 16.05 1.38 -3.49
N PRO A 16 15.30 1.70 -2.42
CA PRO A 16 14.35 2.81 -2.42
C PRO A 16 14.97 4.13 -2.88
N GLY A 17 14.26 4.85 -3.73
CA GLY A 17 14.65 6.20 -4.16
C GLY A 17 14.50 7.22 -3.03
N SER A 18 15.07 8.41 -3.22
CA SER A 18 14.79 9.55 -2.34
C SER A 18 13.30 9.95 -2.42
N PRO A 19 12.73 10.59 -1.38
CA PRO A 19 11.33 11.01 -1.40
C PRO A 19 10.97 11.84 -2.64
N GLY A 20 9.90 11.46 -3.33
CA GLY A 20 9.42 12.12 -4.55
C GLY A 20 10.35 12.03 -5.77
N SER A 21 11.37 11.15 -5.76
CA SER A 21 12.29 10.97 -6.89
C SER A 21 11.76 10.09 -8.02
N MET A 22 10.65 9.38 -7.80
CA MET A 22 9.99 8.52 -8.77
C MET A 22 8.61 9.06 -9.12
N ASN A 23 8.24 8.97 -10.38
CA ASN A 23 6.89 9.30 -10.83
C ASN A 23 6.10 8.01 -11.00
N LEU A 24 4.90 7.99 -10.44
CA LEU A 24 3.91 6.96 -10.67
C LEU A 24 2.80 7.55 -11.53
N ASP A 25 2.90 7.33 -12.84
CA ASP A 25 1.88 7.75 -13.80
C ASP A 25 0.84 6.63 -13.94
N ILE A 26 -0.32 6.81 -13.31
CA ILE A 26 -1.46 5.91 -13.42
C ILE A 26 -2.68 6.72 -13.81
N ASP A 27 -3.41 6.23 -14.81
CA ASP A 27 -4.72 6.73 -15.19
C ASP A 27 -5.80 6.04 -14.35
N VAL A 28 -6.34 6.76 -13.37
CA VAL A 28 -7.40 6.31 -12.46
C VAL A 28 -8.43 7.42 -12.32
N GLU A 29 -9.70 7.04 -12.39
CA GLU A 29 -10.83 7.99 -12.33
C GLU A 29 -11.23 8.26 -10.88
N LYS A 30 -10.96 7.32 -9.98
CA LYS A 30 -11.40 7.39 -8.58
C LYS A 30 -10.27 7.15 -7.59
N PRO A 31 -10.30 7.83 -6.42
CA PRO A 31 -9.37 7.55 -5.33
C PRO A 31 -9.38 6.07 -4.87
N SER A 32 -10.50 5.36 -5.00
CA SER A 32 -10.61 3.95 -4.63
C SER A 32 -9.82 3.04 -5.58
N GLU A 33 -9.80 3.37 -6.86
CA GLU A 33 -8.99 2.65 -7.86
C GLU A 33 -7.51 2.89 -7.59
N PHE A 34 -7.14 4.13 -7.24
CA PHE A 34 -5.77 4.42 -6.81
C PHE A 34 -5.36 3.63 -5.57
N PHE A 35 -6.24 3.55 -4.57
CA PHE A 35 -6.03 2.75 -3.36
C PHE A 35 -5.79 1.26 -3.69
N GLU A 36 -6.57 0.69 -4.60
CA GLU A 36 -6.38 -0.69 -5.09
C GLU A 36 -5.02 -0.87 -5.78
N VAL A 37 -4.60 0.08 -6.61
CA VAL A 37 -3.27 0.04 -7.24
C VAL A 37 -2.16 0.06 -6.19
N LEU A 38 -2.28 0.87 -5.14
CA LEU A 38 -1.32 0.89 -4.04
C LEU A 38 -1.27 -0.47 -3.30
N LEU A 39 -2.40 -1.12 -3.08
CA LEU A 39 -2.45 -2.48 -2.52
C LEU A 39 -1.81 -3.53 -3.44
N LEU A 40 -1.99 -3.41 -4.76
CA LEU A 40 -1.33 -4.26 -5.74
C LEU A 40 0.20 -4.09 -5.66
N ILE A 41 0.71 -2.86 -5.61
CA ILE A 41 2.14 -2.59 -5.47
C ILE A 41 2.69 -3.24 -4.20
N ILE A 42 2.01 -3.13 -3.04
CA ILE A 42 2.40 -3.85 -1.81
C ILE A 42 2.48 -5.34 -2.07
N THR A 43 1.44 -5.90 -2.69
CA THR A 43 1.34 -7.35 -2.96
C THR A 43 2.50 -7.83 -3.83
N HIS A 44 2.90 -7.08 -4.85
CA HIS A 44 4.07 -7.41 -5.68
C HIS A 44 5.37 -7.38 -4.88
N GLY A 45 5.60 -6.33 -4.08
CA GLY A 45 6.77 -6.24 -3.20
C GLY A 45 6.86 -7.40 -2.22
N MET A 46 5.74 -7.75 -1.58
CA MET A 46 5.68 -8.87 -0.65
C MET A 46 5.92 -10.21 -1.34
N LYS A 47 5.37 -10.43 -2.55
CA LYS A 47 5.63 -11.64 -3.33
C LYS A 47 7.11 -11.80 -3.65
N LYS A 48 7.82 -10.70 -3.94
CA LYS A 48 9.26 -10.74 -4.22
C LYS A 48 10.10 -11.15 -3.01
N TRP A 49 9.72 -10.73 -1.81
CA TRP A 49 10.48 -11.03 -0.59
C TRP A 49 10.11 -12.36 0.08
N TYR A 50 8.84 -12.78 -0.01
CA TYR A 50 8.33 -13.94 0.73
C TYR A 50 7.76 -15.06 -0.16
N GLY A 51 7.71 -14.86 -1.48
CA GLY A 51 7.12 -15.80 -2.43
C GLY A 51 5.62 -15.59 -2.65
N PRO A 52 4.98 -16.43 -3.50
CA PRO A 52 3.61 -16.20 -3.99
C PRO A 52 2.52 -16.28 -2.92
N ARG A 53 2.79 -16.97 -1.81
CA ARG A 53 1.87 -17.08 -0.66
C ARG A 53 2.43 -16.25 0.49
N ILE A 54 1.89 -15.05 0.64
CA ILE A 54 2.32 -14.11 1.67
C ILE A 54 1.54 -14.40 2.95
N ASP A 55 2.28 -14.61 4.03
CA ASP A 55 1.75 -14.61 5.39
C ASP A 55 2.11 -13.28 6.03
N ILE A 56 1.09 -12.44 6.29
CA ILE A 56 1.28 -11.09 6.83
C ILE A 56 1.98 -11.09 8.19
N THR A 57 1.86 -12.19 8.94
CA THR A 57 2.44 -12.33 10.29
C THR A 57 3.94 -12.57 10.26
N ARG A 58 4.47 -12.93 9.09
CA ARG A 58 5.89 -13.18 8.86
C ARG A 58 6.59 -11.96 8.28
N ILE A 59 5.88 -10.86 8.06
CA ILE A 59 6.47 -9.64 7.54
C ILE A 59 7.32 -8.98 8.62
N SER A 60 8.62 -8.90 8.39
CA SER A 60 9.55 -8.23 9.30
C SER A 60 9.35 -6.72 9.33
N LYS A 61 9.66 -6.11 10.48
CA LYS A 61 9.67 -4.64 10.63
C LYS A 61 10.55 -3.95 9.59
N VAL A 62 11.71 -4.54 9.28
CA VAL A 62 12.66 -4.03 8.27
C VAL A 62 12.01 -3.97 6.88
N HIS A 63 11.24 -4.99 6.50
CA HIS A 63 10.53 -4.99 5.22
C HIS A 63 9.34 -4.02 5.21
N LEU A 64 8.68 -3.80 6.35
CA LEU A 64 7.66 -2.75 6.48
C LEU A 64 8.26 -1.35 6.33
N GLU A 65 9.40 -1.07 6.98
CA GLU A 65 10.12 0.21 6.86
C GLU A 65 10.59 0.43 5.41
N ARG A 66 11.15 -0.60 4.77
CA ARG A 66 11.49 -0.55 3.35
C ARG A 66 10.28 -0.25 2.45
N LEU A 67 9.13 -0.87 2.70
CA LEU A 67 7.90 -0.52 1.98
C LEU A 67 7.57 0.97 2.13
N GLN A 68 7.67 1.52 3.33
CA GLN A 68 7.40 2.95 3.55
C GLN A 68 8.36 3.82 2.73
N GLU A 69 9.65 3.47 2.68
CA GLU A 69 10.65 4.17 1.86
C GLU A 69 10.33 4.10 0.36
N TYR A 70 9.97 2.92 -0.15
CA TYR A 70 9.55 2.78 -1.56
C TYR A 70 8.34 3.67 -1.87
N PHE A 71 7.32 3.67 -1.01
CA PHE A 71 6.12 4.48 -1.22
C PHE A 71 6.43 5.98 -1.16
N LEU A 72 7.29 6.40 -0.22
CA LEU A 72 7.75 7.78 -0.15
C LEU A 72 8.51 8.21 -1.41
N SER A 73 9.23 7.29 -2.05
CA SER A 73 9.98 7.60 -3.28
C SER A 73 9.09 8.09 -4.43
N PHE A 74 7.81 7.71 -4.46
CA PHE A 74 6.83 8.22 -5.42
C PHE A 74 5.71 9.06 -4.77
N GLY A 75 5.99 9.64 -3.59
CA GLY A 75 5.13 10.65 -2.98
C GLY A 75 3.94 10.13 -2.19
N ILE A 76 3.95 8.85 -1.79
CA ILE A 76 2.89 8.26 -0.95
C ILE A 76 3.44 7.92 0.44
N ALA A 77 2.74 8.35 1.48
CA ALA A 77 2.97 7.94 2.84
C ALA A 77 2.17 6.65 3.12
N PHE A 78 2.87 5.54 3.33
CA PHE A 78 2.27 4.27 3.77
C PHE A 78 2.30 4.15 5.30
N LYS A 79 1.16 3.83 5.89
CA LYS A 79 1.01 3.60 7.33
C LYS A 79 0.41 2.23 7.58
N ILE A 80 0.97 1.55 8.59
CA ILE A 80 0.46 0.28 9.08
C ILE A 80 0.29 0.37 10.60
N ASP A 81 -0.88 0.01 11.08
CA ASP A 81 -1.21 -0.06 12.49
C ASP A 81 -1.56 -1.50 12.86
N THR A 82 -1.06 -1.96 14.00
CA THR A 82 -1.36 -3.29 14.52
C THR A 82 -1.97 -3.14 15.90
N LYS A 83 -3.10 -3.82 16.12
CA LYS A 83 -3.72 -3.95 17.44
C LYS A 83 -4.09 -5.42 17.70
N PRO A 84 -4.30 -5.82 18.96
CA PRO A 84 -4.87 -7.13 19.25
C PRO A 84 -6.16 -7.35 18.47
N GLU A 85 -6.34 -8.56 17.94
CA GLU A 85 -7.58 -8.96 17.29
C GLU A 85 -8.72 -8.91 18.31
N PRO A 86 -9.79 -8.14 18.06
CA PRO A 86 -10.92 -8.05 18.98
C PRO A 86 -11.80 -9.31 18.88
N ASP A 87 -12.54 -9.61 19.95
CA ASP A 87 -13.43 -10.79 20.00
C ASP A 87 -14.53 -10.75 18.92
N VAL A 88 -14.96 -9.54 18.53
CA VAL A 88 -15.95 -9.31 17.46
C VAL A 88 -15.49 -8.15 16.59
N TYR A 89 -15.40 -8.39 15.29
CA TYR A 89 -15.16 -7.35 14.28
C TYR A 89 -15.79 -7.73 12.96
N MET A 90 -16.09 -6.72 12.15
CA MET A 90 -16.51 -6.87 10.77
C MET A 90 -15.42 -6.27 9.89
N ILE A 91 -14.74 -7.10 9.10
CA ILE A 91 -13.81 -6.62 8.08
C ILE A 91 -14.65 -6.24 6.86
N ASP A 92 -14.88 -4.95 6.70
CA ASP A 92 -15.46 -4.41 5.47
C ASP A 92 -14.36 -3.79 4.61
N ASN A 93 -13.60 -4.65 3.95
CA ASN A 93 -12.61 -4.22 2.97
C ASN A 93 -13.24 -3.64 1.70
N LYS A 94 -14.56 -3.50 1.58
CA LYS A 94 -15.21 -2.83 0.45
C LYS A 94 -15.67 -1.41 0.80
N ALA A 95 -15.69 -1.05 2.08
CA ALA A 95 -16.06 0.29 2.54
C ALA A 95 -15.20 1.41 1.93
N TYR A 96 -13.99 1.11 1.46
CA TYR A 96 -13.16 2.10 0.76
C TYR A 96 -13.74 2.54 -0.58
N LEU A 97 -14.62 1.74 -1.22
CA LEU A 97 -15.25 2.06 -2.51
C LEU A 97 -16.19 3.29 -2.40
N GLU A 98 -16.63 3.62 -1.19
CA GLU A 98 -17.52 4.75 -0.91
C GLU A 98 -16.76 6.02 -0.50
N LYS A 99 -15.44 5.95 -0.30
CA LYS A 99 -14.64 7.08 0.16
C LYS A 99 -14.20 7.94 -1.01
N SER A 100 -14.24 9.27 -0.81
CA SER A 100 -13.82 10.25 -1.80
C SER A 100 -12.39 10.76 -1.59
N LYS A 101 -11.72 10.32 -0.52
CA LYS A 101 -10.35 10.70 -0.22
C LYS A 101 -9.51 9.48 0.15
N LEU A 102 -8.26 9.48 -0.31
CA LEU A 102 -7.33 8.37 -0.11
C LEU A 102 -7.03 8.12 1.38
N ASP A 103 -6.89 9.19 2.16
CA ASP A 103 -6.56 9.18 3.58
C ASP A 103 -7.68 8.67 4.48
N ASP A 104 -8.91 8.59 3.96
CA ASP A 104 -10.07 7.98 4.64
C ASP A 104 -10.20 6.47 4.36
N MET A 105 -9.41 5.92 3.42
CA MET A 105 -9.49 4.53 3.00
C MET A 105 -8.59 3.63 3.85
N THR A 106 -9.11 2.46 4.20
CA THR A 106 -8.40 1.49 5.04
C THR A 106 -8.56 0.09 4.49
N PHE A 107 -7.50 -0.71 4.59
CA PHE A 107 -7.56 -2.14 4.35
C PHE A 107 -7.19 -2.87 5.63
N THR A 108 -8.01 -3.83 6.03
CA THR A 108 -7.86 -4.55 7.30
C THR A 108 -7.67 -6.05 7.07
N VAL A 109 -6.73 -6.63 7.82
CA VAL A 109 -6.44 -8.07 7.81
C VAL A 109 -6.27 -8.55 9.23
N ALA A 110 -7.04 -9.56 9.62
CA ALA A 110 -6.84 -10.26 10.88
C ALA A 110 -5.96 -11.50 10.65
N SER A 111 -4.94 -11.67 11.48
CA SER A 111 -4.07 -12.83 11.42
C SER A 111 -3.30 -13.03 12.73
N SER A 112 -3.24 -14.27 13.21
CA SER A 112 -2.50 -14.69 14.41
C SER A 112 -2.79 -13.82 15.64
N GLY A 113 -4.06 -13.48 15.90
CA GLY A 113 -4.47 -12.70 17.06
C GLY A 113 -4.16 -11.20 16.95
N SER A 114 -3.86 -10.72 15.74
CA SER A 114 -3.63 -9.29 15.47
C SER A 114 -4.51 -8.79 14.33
N LEU A 115 -5.09 -7.61 14.49
CA LEU A 115 -5.74 -6.87 13.43
C LEU A 115 -4.78 -5.81 12.87
N TRP A 116 -4.41 -5.97 11.61
CA TRP A 116 -3.55 -5.08 10.84
C TRP A 116 -4.41 -4.12 10.02
N THR A 117 -4.12 -2.82 10.09
CA THR A 117 -4.81 -1.79 9.32
C THR A 117 -3.79 -1.02 8.47
N LEU A 118 -3.98 -1.07 7.16
CA LEU A 118 -3.14 -0.41 6.16
C LEU A 118 -3.84 0.85 5.67
N ARG A 119 -3.09 1.94 5.55
CA ARG A 119 -3.58 3.26 5.10
C ARG A 119 -2.54 3.96 4.23
N PHE A 120 -3.02 4.80 3.32
CA PHE A 120 -2.18 5.63 2.46
C PHE A 120 -2.59 7.08 2.57
N ALA A 121 -1.63 7.97 2.39
CA ALA A 121 -1.88 9.40 2.22
C ALA A 121 -0.86 9.96 1.24
N PHE A 122 -1.15 11.11 0.63
CA PHE A 122 -0.11 11.83 -0.08
C PHE A 122 0.96 12.33 0.90
N ALA A 123 2.23 12.16 0.54
CA ALA A 123 3.32 12.80 1.25
C ALA A 123 3.20 14.33 1.14
N HIS A 124 3.83 15.08 2.05
CA HIS A 124 3.74 16.53 2.05
C HIS A 124 4.23 17.11 0.71
N GLY A 125 3.37 17.86 0.01
CA GLY A 125 3.66 18.43 -1.31
C GLY A 125 3.37 17.50 -2.51
N ALA A 126 2.93 16.26 -2.28
CA ALA A 126 2.48 15.36 -3.33
C ALA A 126 0.95 15.44 -3.52
N SER A 127 0.49 15.20 -4.75
CA SER A 127 -0.93 15.08 -5.07
C SER A 127 -1.10 14.21 -6.31
N ALA A 128 -2.07 13.30 -6.31
CA ALA A 128 -2.51 12.67 -7.55
C ALA A 128 -3.33 13.68 -8.36
N ARG A 129 -3.19 13.63 -9.69
CA ARG A 129 -4.15 14.22 -10.61
C ARG A 129 -5.01 13.09 -11.11
N PHE A 130 -6.28 13.09 -10.73
CA PHE A 130 -7.28 12.20 -11.31
C PHE A 130 -7.76 12.86 -12.61
N SER A 131 -7.75 12.11 -13.71
CA SER A 131 -8.14 12.57 -15.07
C SER A 131 -9.65 12.77 -15.17
#